data_AF-A0A0L0RY95-F1
#
_entry.id   AF-A0A0L0RY95-F1
#
_cell.length_a   1.000
_cell.length_b   1.000
_cell.length_c   1.000
_cell.angle_alpha   90.00
_cell.angle_beta   90.00
_cell.angle_gamma   90.00
#
_symmetry.space_group_name_H-M   'P 1'
#
loop_
_entity.id
_entity.type
_entity.pdbx_description
1 polymer ?
#
loop_
_entity_poly.entity_id
_entity_poly.type
_entity_poly.pdbx_seq_one_letter_code
_entity_poly.pdbx_strand_id
1 'polypeptide(L)'
;MPPQMPGAFVGNGMKTIRRAVAVRDGKLVVDLDVSPELVDATKVKYTVGEEFTKLRYTAATCDPNEFAAQGYQLRQSLYGRKTELLYVSELERDFLFFFPNP
;
A
#
# COMPACT_ATOMS: atom_id res chain seq x y z
N MET A 1 -15.03 -39.05 -39.06
CA MET A 1 -14.06 -38.27 -38.25
C MET A 1 -14.85 -37.21 -37.50
N PRO A 2 -14.83 -37.18 -36.15
CA PRO A 2 -15.46 -36.09 -35.42
C PRO A 2 -14.63 -34.79 -35.59
N PRO A 3 -15.29 -33.61 -35.69
CA PRO A 3 -14.62 -32.32 -35.79
C PRO A 3 -13.89 -31.98 -34.49
N GLN A 4 -12.67 -31.45 -34.61
CA GLN A 4 -11.79 -31.13 -33.50
C GLN A 4 -12.15 -29.72 -32.98
N MET A 5 -12.53 -29.61 -31.70
CA MET A 5 -12.88 -28.33 -31.09
C MET A 5 -11.64 -27.43 -30.92
N PRO A 6 -11.75 -26.12 -31.16
CA PRO A 6 -10.65 -25.19 -30.94
C PRO A 6 -10.37 -25.03 -29.44
N GLY A 7 -9.11 -25.30 -29.07
CA GLY A 7 -8.36 -24.84 -27.90
C GLY A 7 -9.14 -24.53 -26.62
N ALA A 8 -9.02 -25.40 -25.63
CA ALA A 8 -9.38 -25.10 -24.24
C ALA A 8 -8.70 -23.80 -23.79
N PHE A 9 -9.49 -22.85 -23.30
CA PHE A 9 -9.00 -21.64 -22.66
C PHE A 9 -8.25 -22.06 -21.37
N VAL A 10 -6.92 -22.02 -21.40
CA VAL A 10 -6.09 -22.25 -20.21
C VAL A 10 -6.25 -21.04 -19.31
N GLY A 11 -7.30 -21.06 -18.48
CA GLY A 11 -7.48 -20.10 -17.41
C GLY A 11 -6.32 -20.24 -16.43
N ASN A 12 -5.41 -19.27 -16.43
CA ASN A 12 -4.39 -19.18 -15.40
C ASN A 12 -5.11 -18.79 -14.10
N GLY A 13 -5.57 -19.78 -13.35
CA GLY A 13 -6.26 -19.59 -12.08
C GLY A 13 -5.45 -18.67 -11.18
N MET A 14 -6.10 -17.69 -10.55
CA MET A 14 -5.46 -16.77 -9.61
C MET A 14 -4.79 -17.58 -8.50
N LYS A 15 -3.47 -17.73 -8.57
CA LYS A 15 -2.70 -18.48 -7.57
C LYS A 15 -2.61 -17.63 -6.31
N THR A 16 -3.26 -18.07 -5.23
CA THR A 16 -3.08 -17.44 -3.92
C THR A 16 -1.65 -17.65 -3.44
N ILE A 17 -0.85 -16.59 -3.50
CA ILE A 17 0.51 -16.58 -2.96
C ILE A 17 0.43 -16.37 -1.45
N ARG A 18 0.78 -17.41 -0.68
CA ARG A 18 0.98 -17.30 0.77
C ARG A 18 2.40 -16.84 1.03
N ARG A 19 2.57 -15.60 1.52
CA ARG A 19 3.87 -15.05 1.90
C ARG A 19 3.99 -15.10 3.43
N ALA A 20 5.07 -15.67 3.94
CA ALA A 20 5.43 -15.50 5.34
C ALA A 20 5.83 -14.03 5.54
N VAL A 21 5.04 -13.29 6.33
CA VAL A 21 5.28 -11.88 6.61
C VAL A 21 5.92 -11.77 7.98
N ALA A 22 7.02 -11.01 8.07
CA ALA A 22 7.67 -10.76 9.34
C ALA A 22 6.81 -9.82 10.19
N VAL A 23 6.60 -10.20 11.45
CA VAL A 23 6.00 -9.33 12.46
C VAL A 23 7.13 -8.49 13.06
N ARG A 24 7.04 -7.17 12.91
CA ARG A 24 8.00 -6.20 13.47
C ARG A 24 7.34 -5.53 14.67
N ASP A 25 7.94 -5.66 15.86
CA ASP A 25 7.42 -5.08 17.11
C ASP A 25 5.95 -5.43 17.40
N GLY A 26 5.57 -6.69 17.17
CA GLY A 26 4.18 -7.15 17.34
C GLY A 26 3.21 -6.72 16.23
N LYS A 27 3.68 -6.01 15.21
CA LYS A 27 2.86 -5.49 14.09
C LYS A 27 3.14 -6.24 12.80
N LEU A 28 2.07 -6.56 12.07
CA LEU A 28 2.19 -7.16 10.74
C LEU A 28 2.59 -6.07 9.74
N VAL A 29 3.83 -6.15 9.22
CA VAL A 29 4.37 -5.18 8.26
C VAL A 29 4.72 -5.87 6.95
N VAL A 30 4.07 -5.47 5.85
CA VAL A 30 4.29 -6.00 4.51
C VAL A 30 4.98 -4.94 3.66
N ASP A 31 6.22 -5.21 3.25
CA ASP A 31 6.94 -4.42 2.25
C ASP A 31 6.72 -5.04 0.84
N LEU A 32 6.23 -4.24 -0.09
CA LEU A 32 5.96 -4.59 -1.49
C LEU A 32 6.72 -3.64 -2.41
N ASP A 33 7.24 -4.14 -3.52
CA ASP A 33 7.79 -3.28 -4.56
C ASP A 33 6.65 -2.71 -5.42
N VAL A 34 6.77 -1.44 -5.77
CA VAL A 34 5.83 -0.78 -6.68
C VAL A 34 6.05 -1.33 -8.08
N SER A 35 4.96 -1.51 -8.84
CA SER A 35 5.03 -1.95 -10.24
C SER A 35 5.93 -1.00 -11.05
N PRO A 36 6.81 -1.51 -11.93
CA PRO A 36 7.71 -0.67 -12.72
C PRO A 36 6.97 0.37 -13.58
N GLU A 37 5.73 0.08 -14.00
CA GLU A 37 4.89 1.03 -14.75
C GLU A 37 4.52 2.29 -13.95
N LEU A 38 4.44 2.17 -12.62
CA LEU A 38 4.14 3.28 -11.71
C LEU A 38 5.41 4.02 -11.25
N VAL A 39 6.59 3.39 -11.40
CA VAL A 39 7.91 3.97 -11.07
C VAL A 39 8.53 4.69 -12.28
N ASP A 40 7.86 4.68 -13.44
CA ASP A 40 8.31 5.36 -14.65
C ASP A 40 8.56 6.86 -14.39
N ALA A 41 9.83 7.26 -14.49
CA ALA A 41 10.30 8.62 -14.26
C ALA A 41 9.76 9.64 -15.26
N THR A 42 9.15 9.16 -16.34
CA THR A 42 8.46 10.00 -17.32
C THR A 42 7.11 10.50 -16.79
N LYS A 43 6.50 9.78 -15.82
CA LYS A 43 5.15 10.07 -15.30
C LYS A 43 5.13 10.57 -13.86
N VAL A 44 6.19 10.32 -13.08
CA VAL A 44 6.24 10.65 -11.66
C VAL A 44 7.44 11.55 -11.37
N LYS A 45 7.17 12.71 -10.74
CA LYS A 45 8.19 13.71 -10.36
C LYS A 45 9.21 13.17 -9.35
N TYR A 46 8.83 12.18 -8.56
CA TYR A 46 9.65 11.58 -7.51
C TYR A 46 9.84 10.09 -7.79
N THR A 47 11.04 9.72 -8.25
CA THR A 47 11.40 8.34 -8.62
C THR A 47 12.56 7.78 -7.83
N VAL A 48 13.20 8.63 -7.03
CA VAL A 48 14.40 8.29 -6.28
C VAL A 48 14.05 8.20 -4.81
N GLY A 49 14.39 7.07 -4.20
CA GLY A 49 14.20 6.80 -2.76
C GLY A 49 13.23 5.65 -2.50
N GLU A 50 13.42 4.95 -1.39
CA GLU A 50 12.57 3.83 -0.98
C GLU A 50 11.10 4.24 -0.82
N GLU A 51 10.84 5.52 -0.52
CA GLU A 51 9.49 6.10 -0.38
C GLU A 51 8.60 5.88 -1.60
N PHE A 52 9.16 6.00 -2.81
CA PHE A 52 8.43 5.97 -4.08
C PHE A 52 8.53 4.63 -4.82
N THR A 53 9.47 3.78 -4.40
CA THR A 53 9.72 2.47 -5.05
C THR A 53 9.17 1.30 -4.27
N LYS A 54 8.94 1.47 -2.95
CA LYS A 54 8.36 0.45 -2.07
C LYS A 54 7.06 0.94 -1.46
N LEU A 55 6.10 0.06 -1.26
CA LEU A 55 4.89 0.26 -0.47
C LEU A 55 4.99 -0.54 0.82
N ARG A 56 4.70 0.09 1.96
CA ARG A 56 4.66 -0.57 3.26
C ARG A 56 3.24 -0.55 3.81
N TYR A 57 2.65 -1.73 3.98
CA TYR A 57 1.37 -1.90 4.65
C TYR A 57 1.61 -2.38 6.08
N THR A 58 1.12 -1.61 7.05
CA THR A 58 1.13 -1.99 8.46
C THR A 58 -0.31 -2.21 8.90
N ALA A 59 -0.64 -3.39 9.40
CA ALA A 59 -1.95 -3.64 9.98
C ALA A 59 -2.06 -2.87 11.31
N ALA A 60 -2.82 -1.77 11.31
CA ALA A 60 -3.14 -1.04 12.53
C ALA A 60 -4.33 -1.74 13.20
N THR A 61 -4.07 -2.41 14.32
CA THR A 61 -5.08 -3.11 15.13
C THR A 61 -5.43 -2.35 16.41
N CYS A 62 -5.02 -1.09 16.51
CA CYS A 62 -5.16 -0.25 17.69
C CYS A 62 -6.32 0.74 17.56
N ASP A 63 -6.76 1.29 18.69
CA ASP A 63 -7.65 2.45 18.67
C ASP A 63 -6.99 3.64 17.96
N PRO A 64 -7.73 4.44 17.17
CA PRO A 64 -7.19 5.59 16.47
C PRO A 64 -6.50 6.61 17.40
N ASN A 65 -7.03 6.77 18.61
CA ASN A 65 -6.48 7.67 19.64
C ASN A 65 -5.12 7.20 20.18
N GLU A 66 -4.86 5.90 20.13
CA GLU A 66 -3.62 5.29 20.65
C GLU A 66 -2.59 5.02 19.55
N PHE A 67 -2.87 5.36 18.29
CA PHE A 67 -2.03 5.06 17.15
C PHE A 67 -0.56 5.48 17.36
N ALA A 68 -0.33 6.74 17.75
CA ALA A 68 1.00 7.25 18.01
C ALA A 68 1.61 6.66 19.29
N ALA A 69 0.80 6.47 20.35
CA ALA A 69 1.24 5.93 21.63
C ALA A 69 1.70 4.47 21.52
N GLN A 70 1.02 3.67 20.70
CA GLN A 70 1.41 2.30 20.37
C GLN A 70 2.55 2.24 19.35
N GLY A 71 3.14 3.38 18.97
CA GLY A 71 4.31 3.46 18.09
C GLY A 71 4.00 3.20 16.62
N TYR A 72 2.76 3.40 16.17
CA TYR A 72 2.50 3.47 14.73
C TYR A 72 2.89 4.85 14.22
N GLN A 73 3.61 4.87 13.10
CA GLN A 73 4.10 6.09 12.51
C GLN A 73 3.74 6.11 11.03
N LEU A 74 3.36 7.30 10.57
CA LEU A 74 3.16 7.53 9.14
C LEU A 74 4.52 7.62 8.46
N ARG A 75 4.57 7.15 7.22
CA ARG A 75 5.80 7.18 6.44
C ARG A 75 6.35 8.59 6.25
N GLN A 76 5.47 9.57 6.07
CA GLN A 76 5.85 10.98 5.97
C GLN A 76 6.51 11.49 7.26
N SER A 77 6.03 11.03 8.42
CA SER A 77 6.63 11.37 9.72
C SER A 77 8.04 10.78 9.86
N LEU A 78 8.28 9.56 9.36
CA LEU A 78 9.61 8.94 9.33
C LEU A 78 10.64 9.75 8.51
N TYR A 79 10.19 10.42 7.44
CA TYR A 79 11.04 11.28 6.61
C TYR A 79 11.05 12.74 7.06
N GLY A 80 10.49 13.07 8.23
CA GLY A 80 10.46 14.42 8.77
C GLY A 80 9.61 15.41 7.96
N ARG A 81 8.74 14.93 7.06
CA ARG A 81 7.86 15.79 6.28
C ARG A 81 6.66 16.20 7.12
N LYS A 82 6.43 17.51 7.22
CA LYS A 82 5.19 18.06 7.77
C LYS A 82 4.09 17.88 6.73
N THR A 83 3.01 17.25 7.16
CA THR A 83 1.81 17.09 6.33
C THR A 83 0.62 17.61 7.11
N GLU A 84 -0.28 18.28 6.41
CA GLU A 84 -1.55 18.73 6.97
C GLU A 84 -2.60 17.67 6.65
N LEU A 85 -3.43 17.35 7.64
CA LEU A 85 -4.44 16.32 7.56
C LEU A 85 -5.81 16.98 7.46
N LEU A 86 -6.55 16.67 6.41
CA LEU A 86 -7.96 17.02 6.31
C LEU A 86 -8.80 15.76 6.48
N TYR A 87 -9.71 15.79 7.43
CA TYR A 87 -10.69 14.73 7.64
C TYR A 87 -12.06 15.23 7.20
N VAL A 88 -12.69 14.47 6.30
CA VAL A 88 -14.06 14.70 5.87
C VAL A 88 -14.85 13.46 6.28
N SER A 89 -15.69 13.60 7.30
CA SER A 89 -16.73 12.62 7.61
C SER A 89 -18.00 12.95 6.85
N GLU A 90 -18.39 12.06 5.95
CA GLU A 90 -19.76 11.97 5.49
C GLU A 90 -20.47 10.90 6.33
N LEU A 91 -21.79 11.02 6.52
CA LEU A 91 -22.60 10.22 7.46
C LEU A 91 -22.31 8.70 7.44
N GLU A 92 -21.83 8.17 6.33
CA GLU A 92 -21.48 6.76 6.14
C GLU A 92 -20.04 6.51 5.67
N ARG A 93 -19.24 7.56 5.41
CA ARG A 93 -17.87 7.40 4.90
C ARG A 93 -16.92 8.44 5.47
N ASP A 94 -15.88 7.92 6.09
CA ASP A 94 -14.75 8.69 6.57
C ASP A 94 -13.66 8.77 5.49
N PHE A 95 -13.41 9.96 4.97
CA PHE A 95 -12.32 10.22 4.02
C PHE A 95 -11.20 11.00 4.71
N LEU A 96 -10.01 10.41 4.71
CA LEU A 96 -8.79 11.02 5.25
C LEU A 96 -7.90 11.44 4.08
N PHE A 97 -7.67 12.75 3.93
CA PHE A 97 -6.79 13.30 2.91
C PHE A 97 -5.50 13.84 3.53
N PHE A 98 -4.36 13.39 3.01
CA PHE A 98 -3.04 13.89 3.39
C PHE A 98 -2.56 14.92 2.37
N PHE A 99 -2.31 16.15 2.82
CA PHE A 99 -1.73 17.19 1.99
C PHE A 99 -0.23 17.33 2.30
N PRO A 100 0.66 17.04 1.34
CA PRO A 100 2.06 17.39 1.48
C PRO A 100 2.20 18.92 1.47
N ASN A 101 2.79 19.49 2.51
CA ASN A 101 3.14 20.91 2.55
C ASN A 101 4.26 21.17 1.52
N PRO A 102 4.16 22.19 0.64
CA PRO A 102 5.21 22.53 -0.35
C PRO A 102 6.61 22.76 0.24
#